data_AF-A0A497NK17-F1
#
_entry.id   AF-A0A497NK17-F1
#
_cell.length_a   1.000
_cell.length_b   1.000
_cell.length_c   1.000
_cell.angle_alpha   90.00
_cell.angle_beta   90.00
_cell.angle_gamma   90.00
#
_symmetry.space_group_name_H-M   'P 1'
#
loop_
_entity.id
_entity.type
_entity.pdbx_description
1 polymer ?
#
loop_
_entity_poly.entity_id
_entity_poly.type
_entity_poly.pdbx_seq_one_letter_code
_entity_poly.pdbx_strand_id
1 'polypeptide(L)'
;MGDSVMSIIKNREALLSNAQSERDKIARRIALNAIEEAFKAVDPKRIISSRVSLEGAFLKVDDFKIDLSSYKRIFVLGGGKASGAMAEALESILNDHIEDGVIVIPKGTAKDHRLNRIKLHESSHPIPDESSVSGAMKILELAKEAGEGDLVICLISGGGSSLMALPKEGISLEDKQRMTNMLLKSGATINEINAVRKHISSFKGGQLAEAVHPADLIGLLLSDVLGDPLDVIASGPTVPDSSTFGDAISILRRYGLWDKAPKSIKKTLLDGAAGRIPETPKRGNPIFERVKNIVIGNNRLACMASLRRIKEEGLNALFLTSFMEGEARHIGTFFGALGRELIASNKPIPSPAGIVAGGETTVTVTGSGVGGRNQEIALSAALK
;
A
#
# COMPACT_ATOMS: atom_id res chain seq x y z
N MET A 1 -18.40 13.74 -27.51
CA MET A 1 -17.15 13.63 -28.30
C MET A 1 -16.10 13.09 -27.36
N GLY A 2 -15.66 11.86 -27.59
CA GLY A 2 -14.97 11.06 -26.58
C GLY A 2 -13.55 11.52 -26.34
N ASP A 3 -13.19 11.65 -25.07
CA ASP A 3 -11.80 11.67 -24.65
C ASP A 3 -11.15 10.39 -25.17
N SER A 4 -10.31 10.50 -26.20
CA SER A 4 -9.37 9.45 -26.53
C SER A 4 -8.32 9.45 -25.42
N VAL A 5 -8.66 8.82 -24.30
CA VAL A 5 -7.71 8.59 -23.21
C VAL A 5 -6.56 7.81 -23.83
N MET A 6 -5.39 8.43 -23.93
CA MET A 6 -4.18 7.76 -24.41
C MET A 6 -4.00 6.48 -23.61
N SER A 7 -3.75 5.37 -24.31
CA SER A 7 -3.47 4.07 -23.69
C SER A 7 -2.34 4.19 -22.67
N ILE A 8 -2.56 3.66 -21.46
CA ILE A 8 -1.52 3.58 -20.42
C ILE A 8 -0.44 2.57 -20.86
N ILE A 9 -0.81 1.60 -21.70
CA ILE A 9 0.10 0.60 -22.24
C ILE A 9 0.86 1.20 -23.42
N LYS A 10 2.15 1.53 -23.19
CA LYS A 10 2.99 2.27 -24.14
C LYS A 10 3.21 1.55 -25.48
N ASN A 11 3.30 0.22 -25.46
CA ASN A 11 3.53 -0.63 -26.63
C ASN A 11 2.25 -1.34 -27.10
N ARG A 12 1.07 -0.77 -26.81
CA ARG A 12 -0.23 -1.37 -27.14
C ARG A 12 -0.35 -1.78 -28.61
N GLU A 13 -0.02 -0.88 -29.53
CA GLU A 13 -0.10 -1.16 -30.97
C GLU A 13 0.83 -2.28 -31.39
N ALA A 14 2.05 -2.35 -30.83
CA ALA A 14 2.99 -3.45 -31.10
C ALA A 14 2.47 -4.80 -30.58
N LEU A 15 1.79 -4.81 -29.42
CA LEU A 15 1.17 -6.02 -28.87
C LEU A 15 -0.01 -6.49 -29.73
N LEU A 16 -0.77 -5.57 -30.32
CA LEU A 16 -1.89 -5.89 -31.22
C LEU A 16 -1.42 -6.33 -32.61
N SER A 17 -0.35 -5.72 -33.15
CA SER A 17 0.15 -6.01 -34.50
C SER A 17 0.90 -7.35 -34.57
N ASN A 18 1.51 -7.80 -33.48
CA ASN A 18 2.20 -9.09 -33.41
C ASN A 18 1.24 -10.30 -33.21
N ALA A 19 -0.05 -10.14 -33.50
CA ALA A 19 -1.04 -11.22 -33.40
C ALA A 19 -0.97 -12.12 -34.65
N GLN A 20 -1.08 -13.44 -34.47
CA GLN A 20 -0.97 -14.40 -35.58
C GLN A 20 -2.30 -14.61 -36.33
N SER A 21 -3.43 -14.31 -35.69
CA SER A 21 -4.76 -14.40 -36.27
C SER A 21 -5.67 -13.26 -35.80
N GLU A 22 -6.78 -13.03 -36.50
CA GLU A 22 -7.79 -12.05 -36.05
C GLU A 22 -8.41 -12.43 -34.69
N ARG A 23 -8.54 -13.72 -34.39
CA ARG A 23 -8.99 -14.18 -33.07
C ARG A 23 -8.00 -13.81 -31.96
N ASP A 24 -6.70 -13.99 -32.21
CA ASP A 24 -5.66 -13.58 -31.26
C ASP A 24 -5.64 -12.07 -31.05
N LYS A 25 -5.83 -11.31 -32.14
CA LYS A 25 -5.90 -9.84 -32.09
C LYS A 25 -7.08 -9.37 -31.22
N ILE A 26 -8.24 -10.01 -31.37
CA ILE A 26 -9.42 -9.75 -30.52
C ILE A 26 -9.12 -10.12 -29.06
N ALA A 27 -8.59 -11.31 -28.78
CA ALA A 27 -8.27 -11.75 -27.42
C ALA A 27 -7.25 -10.83 -26.74
N ARG A 28 -6.19 -10.42 -27.46
CA ARG A 28 -5.20 -9.45 -26.97
C ARG A 28 -5.84 -8.10 -26.69
N ARG A 29 -6.68 -7.59 -27.59
CA ARG A 29 -7.39 -6.31 -27.36
C ARG A 29 -8.23 -6.36 -26.08
N ILE A 30 -8.97 -7.45 -25.86
CA ILE A 30 -9.77 -7.64 -24.66
C ILE A 30 -8.88 -7.69 -23.41
N ALA A 31 -7.78 -8.45 -23.43
CA ALA A 31 -6.84 -8.52 -22.31
C ALA A 31 -6.21 -7.15 -22.00
N LEU A 32 -5.79 -6.40 -23.02
CA LEU A 32 -5.22 -5.05 -22.86
C LEU A 32 -6.27 -4.06 -22.33
N ASN A 33 -7.51 -4.12 -22.80
CA ASN A 33 -8.62 -3.33 -22.25
C ASN A 33 -8.86 -3.67 -20.76
N ALA A 34 -8.85 -4.95 -20.41
CA ALA A 34 -9.06 -5.40 -19.04
C ALA A 34 -7.93 -4.96 -18.10
N ILE A 35 -6.69 -4.95 -18.56
CA ILE A 35 -5.53 -4.44 -17.81
C ILE A 35 -5.62 -2.92 -17.62
N GLU A 36 -5.97 -2.17 -18.68
CA GLU A 36 -6.17 -0.72 -18.56
C GLU A 36 -7.30 -0.38 -17.59
N GLU A 37 -8.40 -1.13 -17.61
CA GLU A 37 -9.49 -0.93 -16.65
C GLU A 37 -9.06 -1.27 -15.22
N ALA A 38 -8.20 -2.28 -15.04
CA ALA A 38 -7.55 -2.55 -13.76
C ALA A 38 -6.78 -1.33 -13.25
N PHE A 39 -5.90 -0.75 -14.08
CA PHE A 39 -5.12 0.43 -13.72
C PHE A 39 -5.98 1.64 -13.42
N LYS A 40 -7.02 1.88 -14.22
CA LYS A 40 -8.01 2.94 -13.99
C LYS A 40 -8.75 2.77 -12.66
N ALA A 41 -9.14 1.54 -12.32
CA ALA A 41 -9.87 1.25 -11.08
C ALA A 41 -9.01 1.42 -9.82
N VAL A 42 -7.68 1.34 -9.95
CA VAL A 42 -6.74 1.58 -8.85
C VAL A 42 -5.96 2.88 -8.96
N ASP A 43 -6.36 3.76 -9.88
CA ASP A 43 -5.83 5.11 -9.93
C ASP A 43 -6.18 5.85 -8.63
N PRO A 44 -5.21 6.45 -7.93
CA PRO A 44 -5.47 7.02 -6.61
C PRO A 44 -6.47 8.16 -6.61
N LYS A 45 -6.48 9.02 -7.65
CA LYS A 45 -7.46 10.11 -7.76
C LYS A 45 -8.86 9.53 -7.96
N ARG A 46 -9.02 8.59 -8.89
CA ARG A 46 -10.30 7.92 -9.16
C ARG A 46 -10.82 7.16 -7.96
N ILE A 47 -9.96 6.48 -7.20
CA ILE A 47 -10.37 5.79 -5.97
C ILE A 47 -10.99 6.80 -4.99
N ILE A 48 -10.30 7.90 -4.71
CA ILE A 48 -10.81 8.91 -3.78
C ILE A 48 -12.12 9.50 -4.31
N SER A 49 -12.16 9.97 -5.56
CA SER A 49 -13.36 10.59 -6.14
C SER A 49 -14.56 9.64 -6.29
N SER A 50 -14.34 8.32 -6.34
CA SER A 50 -15.44 7.33 -6.46
C SER A 50 -15.95 6.81 -5.12
N ARG A 51 -15.15 6.90 -4.05
CA ARG A 51 -15.49 6.37 -2.73
C ARG A 51 -15.74 7.42 -1.68
N VAL A 52 -15.20 8.63 -1.89
CA VAL A 52 -15.32 9.76 -0.99
C VAL A 52 -16.23 10.79 -1.63
N SER A 53 -17.29 11.17 -0.93
CA SER A 53 -18.17 12.27 -1.35
C SER A 53 -18.50 13.16 -0.16
N LEU A 54 -18.69 14.45 -0.44
CA LEU A 54 -19.20 15.41 0.54
C LEU A 54 -20.61 15.83 0.12
N GLU A 55 -21.60 15.47 0.94
CA GLU A 55 -23.02 15.77 0.71
C GLU A 55 -23.51 16.70 1.83
N GLY A 56 -23.53 18.01 1.54
CA GLY A 56 -23.75 19.02 2.58
C GLY A 56 -22.61 18.99 3.59
N ALA A 57 -22.92 18.77 4.87
CA ALA A 57 -21.92 18.62 5.93
C ALA A 57 -21.38 17.19 6.07
N PHE A 58 -21.96 16.21 5.37
CA PHE A 58 -21.62 14.81 5.60
C PHE A 58 -20.55 14.30 4.65
N LEU A 59 -19.40 13.89 5.20
CA LEU A 59 -18.39 13.15 4.47
C LEU A 59 -18.77 11.67 4.47
N LYS A 60 -18.90 11.10 3.28
CA LYS A 60 -19.15 9.68 3.07
C LYS A 60 -17.89 9.02 2.53
N VAL A 61 -17.54 7.87 3.09
CA VAL A 61 -16.45 6.99 2.64
C VAL A 61 -17.00 5.57 2.57
N ASP A 62 -17.31 5.10 1.36
CA ASP A 62 -18.08 3.85 1.16
C ASP A 62 -19.38 3.86 2.01
N ASP A 63 -19.53 2.91 2.94
CA ASP A 63 -20.69 2.80 3.85
C ASP A 63 -20.54 3.62 5.14
N PHE A 64 -19.36 4.22 5.37
CA PHE A 64 -19.10 5.05 6.54
C PHE A 64 -19.52 6.49 6.25
N LYS A 65 -20.18 7.13 7.22
CA LYS A 65 -20.67 8.51 7.09
C LYS A 65 -20.36 9.26 8.37
N ILE A 66 -19.86 10.49 8.23
CA ILE A 66 -19.49 11.35 9.35
C ILE A 66 -19.96 12.79 9.09
N ASP A 67 -20.42 13.48 10.12
CA ASP A 67 -20.87 14.86 10.04
C ASP A 67 -19.69 15.81 10.32
N LEU A 68 -19.18 16.47 9.29
CA LEU A 68 -18.06 17.40 9.40
C LEU A 68 -18.41 18.65 10.23
N SER A 69 -19.69 18.99 10.38
CA SER A 69 -20.10 20.15 11.21
C SER A 69 -19.92 19.90 12.70
N SER A 70 -19.73 18.64 13.12
CA SER A 70 -19.40 18.26 14.49
C SER A 70 -17.93 18.49 14.86
N TYR A 71 -17.08 18.80 13.87
CA TYR A 71 -15.64 19.00 14.05
C TYR A 71 -15.26 20.47 13.91
N LYS A 72 -14.32 20.91 14.77
CA LYS A 72 -13.81 22.29 14.77
C LYS A 72 -12.82 22.51 13.63
N ARG A 73 -11.88 21.57 13.47
CA ARG A 73 -10.81 21.62 12.47
C ARG A 73 -10.62 20.24 11.86
N ILE A 74 -10.21 20.23 10.59
CA ILE A 74 -9.87 18.99 9.87
C ILE A 74 -8.43 19.07 9.39
N PHE A 75 -7.62 18.10 9.79
CA PHE A 75 -6.24 17.96 9.35
C PHE A 75 -6.10 16.81 8.37
N VAL A 76 -5.24 16.96 7.36
CA VAL A 76 -4.93 15.88 6.41
C VAL A 76 -3.45 15.53 6.50
N LEU A 77 -3.14 14.29 6.87
CA LEU A 77 -1.76 13.86 7.05
C LEU A 77 -1.48 12.48 6.46
N GLY A 78 -0.21 12.08 6.33
CA GLY A 78 0.15 10.73 5.88
C GLY A 78 1.22 10.73 4.78
N GLY A 79 1.29 9.64 4.03
CA GLY A 79 2.32 9.50 3.02
C GLY A 79 2.39 8.12 2.36
N GLY A 80 3.13 8.09 1.26
CA GLY A 80 3.21 6.93 0.37
C GLY A 80 3.32 7.37 -1.09
N LYS A 81 3.61 6.42 -1.99
CA LYS A 81 3.82 6.69 -3.43
C LYS A 81 2.60 7.31 -4.11
N ALA A 82 1.40 6.98 -3.64
CA ALA A 82 0.14 7.44 -4.22
C ALA A 82 -0.52 8.57 -3.39
N SER A 83 0.02 8.88 -2.21
CA SER A 83 -0.65 9.76 -1.26
C SER A 83 -0.77 11.21 -1.76
N GLY A 84 0.13 11.68 -2.63
CA GLY A 84 0.01 13.00 -3.27
C GLY A 84 -1.24 13.11 -4.16
N ALA A 85 -1.47 12.10 -5.00
CA ALA A 85 -2.67 12.03 -5.84
C ALA A 85 -3.95 11.83 -5.01
N MET A 86 -3.87 11.04 -3.92
CA MET A 86 -4.99 10.88 -2.99
C MET A 86 -5.34 12.22 -2.31
N ALA A 87 -4.33 12.96 -1.87
CA ALA A 87 -4.49 14.25 -1.21
C ALA A 87 -5.10 15.29 -2.15
N GLU A 88 -4.65 15.35 -3.40
CA GLU A 88 -5.19 16.27 -4.42
C GLU A 88 -6.67 16.02 -4.69
N ALA A 89 -7.07 14.75 -4.81
CA ALA A 89 -8.48 14.40 -4.97
C ALA A 89 -9.30 14.69 -3.70
N LEU A 90 -8.75 14.45 -2.52
CA LEU A 90 -9.43 14.72 -1.25
C LEU A 90 -9.59 16.22 -0.99
N GLU A 91 -8.55 17.02 -1.26
CA GLU A 91 -8.59 18.47 -1.13
C GLU A 91 -9.60 19.08 -2.09
N SER A 92 -9.76 18.51 -3.29
CA SER A 92 -10.81 18.95 -4.22
C SER A 92 -12.24 18.68 -3.70
N ILE A 93 -12.42 17.67 -2.85
CA ILE A 93 -13.72 17.31 -2.25
C ILE A 93 -14.00 18.16 -1.01
N LEU A 94 -13.01 18.32 -0.14
CA LEU A 94 -13.16 19.00 1.15
C LEU A 94 -12.94 20.52 1.06
N ASN A 95 -12.16 20.98 0.08
CA ASN A 95 -11.85 22.39 -0.17
C ASN A 95 -11.54 23.17 1.12
N ASP A 96 -12.40 24.12 1.49
CA ASP A 96 -12.20 25.02 2.63
C ASP A 96 -12.39 24.36 4.01
N HIS A 97 -12.84 23.10 4.06
CA HIS A 97 -12.94 22.35 5.31
C HIS A 97 -11.58 21.93 5.89
N ILE A 98 -10.50 21.94 5.09
CA ILE A 98 -9.16 21.55 5.54
C ILE A 98 -8.46 22.74 6.21
N GLU A 99 -8.07 22.57 7.47
CA GLU A 99 -7.32 23.57 8.24
C GLU A 99 -5.85 23.59 7.82
N ASP A 100 -5.16 22.45 7.93
CA ASP A 100 -3.77 22.27 7.50
C ASP A 100 -3.54 20.81 7.10
N GLY A 101 -2.44 20.55 6.40
CA GLY A 101 -2.07 19.19 6.06
C GLY A 101 -0.62 19.01 5.64
N VAL A 102 -0.12 17.80 5.80
CA VAL A 102 1.21 17.41 5.33
C VAL A 102 1.23 15.99 4.79
N ILE A 103 1.66 15.84 3.54
CA ILE A 103 1.71 14.55 2.85
C ILE A 103 3.13 14.28 2.37
N VAL A 104 3.68 13.14 2.80
CA VAL A 104 5.02 12.70 2.41
C VAL A 104 4.93 11.85 1.13
N ILE A 105 5.65 12.27 0.10
CA ILE A 105 5.65 11.69 -1.25
C ILE A 105 7.07 11.36 -1.73
N PRO A 106 7.25 10.55 -2.78
CA PRO A 106 8.58 10.31 -3.36
C PRO A 106 9.23 11.59 -3.92
N LYS A 107 10.57 11.66 -3.84
CA LYS A 107 11.36 12.72 -4.49
C LYS A 107 11.07 12.87 -5.98
N GLY A 108 10.95 14.11 -6.44
CA GLY A 108 10.73 14.48 -7.83
C GLY A 108 9.27 14.44 -8.29
N THR A 109 8.32 14.18 -7.39
CA THR A 109 6.89 14.01 -7.73
C THR A 109 6.00 15.16 -7.24
N ALA A 110 6.52 16.11 -6.47
CA ALA A 110 5.71 17.23 -5.97
C ALA A 110 5.07 18.07 -7.09
N LYS A 111 5.77 18.23 -8.21
CA LYS A 111 5.29 18.98 -9.39
C LYS A 111 4.09 18.34 -10.10
N ASP A 112 3.83 17.05 -9.84
CA ASP A 112 2.75 16.29 -10.47
C ASP A 112 1.39 16.52 -9.76
N HIS A 113 1.40 17.29 -8.67
CA HIS A 113 0.24 17.53 -7.81
C HIS A 113 -0.03 19.02 -7.65
N ARG A 114 -1.31 19.39 -7.64
CA ARG A 114 -1.78 20.75 -7.37
C ARG A 114 -2.53 20.76 -6.04
N LEU A 115 -1.90 21.28 -5.00
CA LEU A 115 -2.48 21.40 -3.66
C LEU A 115 -2.32 22.83 -3.15
N ASN A 116 -3.32 23.32 -2.41
CA ASN A 116 -3.36 24.68 -1.88
C ASN A 116 -3.18 24.71 -0.35
N ARG A 117 -3.83 23.79 0.36
CA ARG A 117 -3.87 23.72 1.83
C ARG A 117 -2.93 22.65 2.36
N ILE A 118 -2.79 21.54 1.65
CA ILE A 118 -1.92 20.43 2.04
C ILE A 118 -0.49 20.64 1.52
N LYS A 119 0.48 20.64 2.43
CA LYS A 119 1.91 20.77 2.13
C LYS A 119 2.49 19.41 1.69
N LEU A 120 3.21 19.39 0.58
CA LEU A 120 3.94 18.20 0.13
C LEU A 120 5.36 18.18 0.70
N HIS A 121 5.80 17.01 1.15
CA HIS A 121 7.17 16.77 1.57
C HIS A 121 7.78 15.60 0.80
N GLU A 122 8.84 15.87 0.06
CA GLU A 122 9.52 14.87 -0.76
C GLU A 122 10.51 14.04 0.06
N SER A 123 10.43 12.71 -0.05
CA SER A 123 11.26 11.77 0.70
C SER A 123 11.83 10.62 -0.15
N SER A 124 12.91 10.01 0.35
CA SER A 124 13.58 8.90 -0.34
C SER A 124 12.84 7.56 -0.18
N HIS A 125 12.84 6.80 -1.28
CA HIS A 125 12.33 5.44 -1.37
C HIS A 125 13.15 4.68 -2.42
N PRO A 126 13.53 3.39 -2.21
CA PRO A 126 13.07 2.49 -1.14
C PRO A 126 13.91 2.51 0.14
N ILE A 127 15.03 3.24 0.15
CA ILE A 127 15.91 3.37 1.32
C ILE A 127 15.62 4.73 1.95
N PRO A 128 15.25 4.79 3.25
CA PRO A 128 14.95 6.05 3.93
C PRO A 128 16.21 6.90 4.07
N ASP A 129 16.08 8.21 4.09
CA ASP A 129 17.15 9.19 4.35
C ASP A 129 16.64 10.29 5.32
N GLU A 130 17.40 11.36 5.54
CA GLU A 130 17.01 12.45 6.43
C GLU A 130 15.70 13.15 6.02
N SER A 131 15.38 13.17 4.71
CA SER A 131 14.08 13.66 4.26
C SER A 131 12.94 12.76 4.77
N SER A 132 13.16 11.45 4.86
CA SER A 132 12.18 10.51 5.39
C SER A 132 11.94 10.68 6.90
N VAL A 133 12.95 11.13 7.63
CA VAL A 133 12.84 11.44 9.06
C VAL A 133 12.12 12.76 9.25
N SER A 134 12.57 13.83 8.59
CA SER A 134 11.97 15.16 8.70
C SER A 134 10.50 15.19 8.22
N GLY A 135 10.14 14.46 7.17
CA GLY A 135 8.75 14.31 6.73
C GLY A 135 7.86 13.66 7.78
N ALA A 136 8.34 12.58 8.40
CA ALA A 136 7.62 11.91 9.48
C ALA A 136 7.53 12.77 10.76
N MET A 137 8.55 13.57 11.06
CA MET A 137 8.49 14.54 12.16
C MET A 137 7.40 15.59 11.92
N LYS A 138 7.33 16.18 10.72
CA LYS A 138 6.29 17.17 10.37
C LYS A 138 4.87 16.60 10.52
N ILE A 139 4.66 15.34 10.10
CA ILE A 139 3.38 14.64 10.32
C ILE A 139 3.10 14.54 11.82
N LEU A 140 4.08 14.13 12.61
CA LEU A 140 3.91 13.91 14.05
C LEU A 140 3.68 15.23 14.82
N GLU A 141 4.33 16.31 14.40
CA GLU A 141 4.11 17.66 14.92
C GLU A 141 2.67 18.11 14.66
N LEU A 142 2.21 18.03 13.40
CA LEU A 142 0.84 18.39 13.05
C LEU A 142 -0.20 17.48 13.73
N ALA A 143 0.09 16.18 13.87
CA ALA A 143 -0.78 15.25 14.58
C ALA A 143 -1.02 15.66 16.03
N LYS A 144 0.01 16.16 16.72
CA LYS A 144 -0.07 16.60 18.12
C LYS A 144 -0.80 17.94 18.31
N GLU A 145 -1.01 18.70 17.23
CA GLU A 145 -1.83 19.92 17.28
C GLU A 145 -3.34 19.63 17.25
N ALA A 146 -3.73 18.43 16.81
CA ALA A 146 -5.11 17.98 16.81
C ALA A 146 -5.57 17.69 18.24
N GLY A 147 -6.70 18.26 18.63
CA GLY A 147 -7.26 18.15 19.97
C GLY A 147 -8.70 17.63 19.98
N GLU A 148 -9.34 17.72 21.13
CA GLU A 148 -10.71 17.25 21.30
C GLU A 148 -11.70 18.03 20.43
N GLY A 149 -12.46 17.29 19.62
CA GLY A 149 -13.40 17.84 18.64
C GLY A 149 -12.76 18.18 17.29
N ASP A 150 -11.51 17.79 17.04
CA ASP A 150 -10.91 17.85 15.70
C ASP A 150 -10.97 16.47 15.01
N LEU A 151 -10.83 16.50 13.68
CA LEU A 151 -10.75 15.31 12.84
C LEU A 151 -9.41 15.26 12.11
N VAL A 152 -8.77 14.09 12.09
CA VAL A 152 -7.57 13.82 11.30
C VAL A 152 -7.89 12.78 10.23
N ILE A 153 -7.69 13.13 8.96
CA ILE A 153 -7.79 12.20 7.83
C ILE A 153 -6.37 11.80 7.41
N CYS A 154 -6.04 10.53 7.61
CA CYS A 154 -4.74 9.95 7.30
C CYS A 154 -4.75 9.25 5.94
N LEU A 155 -3.92 9.70 4.98
CA LEU A 155 -3.80 9.12 3.64
C LEU A 155 -2.54 8.26 3.53
N ILE A 156 -2.71 6.93 3.54
CA ILE A 156 -1.59 5.98 3.54
C ILE A 156 -1.59 5.16 2.25
N SER A 157 -0.42 5.05 1.63
CA SER A 157 -0.23 4.16 0.47
C SER A 157 1.10 3.42 0.51
N GLY A 158 1.31 2.52 -0.45
CA GLY A 158 2.54 1.75 -0.61
C GLY A 158 3.81 2.59 -0.55
N GLY A 159 4.87 2.04 0.06
CA GLY A 159 6.15 2.74 0.28
C GLY A 159 6.22 3.61 1.54
N GLY A 160 5.12 3.83 2.27
CA GLY A 160 5.09 4.61 3.51
C GLY A 160 6.11 4.14 4.57
N SER A 161 6.46 2.86 4.56
CA SER A 161 7.48 2.26 5.42
C SER A 161 8.86 2.94 5.32
N SER A 162 9.28 3.32 4.11
CA SER A 162 10.53 4.05 3.82
C SER A 162 10.31 5.55 3.90
N LEU A 163 9.23 6.06 3.31
CA LEU A 163 8.99 7.50 3.19
C LEU A 163 8.78 8.17 4.56
N MET A 164 8.16 7.48 5.53
CA MET A 164 7.87 8.01 6.87
C MET A 164 8.67 7.26 7.94
N ALA A 165 9.99 7.47 7.98
CA ALA A 165 10.93 6.60 8.68
C ALA A 165 11.48 7.16 10.00
N LEU A 166 10.65 7.76 10.86
CA LEU A 166 11.11 8.33 12.14
C LEU A 166 11.65 7.28 13.15
N PRO A 167 12.96 7.23 13.46
CA PRO A 167 13.50 6.39 14.52
C PRO A 167 13.00 6.82 15.90
N LYS A 168 13.03 5.90 16.88
CA LYS A 168 12.79 6.27 18.27
C LYS A 168 13.93 7.13 18.81
N GLU A 169 13.65 7.96 19.80
CA GLU A 169 14.67 8.80 20.45
C GLU A 169 15.88 7.95 20.90
N GLY A 170 17.09 8.46 20.65
CA GLY A 170 18.34 7.77 20.93
C GLY A 170 18.78 6.74 19.87
N ILE A 171 17.99 6.51 18.82
CA ILE A 171 18.36 5.66 17.67
C ILE A 171 18.65 6.56 16.46
N SER A 172 19.82 6.39 15.84
CA SER A 172 20.16 7.09 14.59
C SER A 172 19.41 6.47 13.40
N LEU A 173 19.24 7.25 12.32
CA LEU A 173 18.70 6.71 11.07
C LEU A 173 19.60 5.58 10.52
N GLU A 174 20.92 5.74 10.61
CA GLU A 174 21.89 4.74 10.19
C GLU A 174 21.72 3.41 10.94
N ASP A 175 21.54 3.45 12.26
CA ASP A 175 21.31 2.24 13.06
C ASP A 175 20.00 1.54 12.66
N LYS A 176 18.94 2.32 12.41
CA LYS A 176 17.65 1.80 11.93
C LYS A 176 17.78 1.16 10.54
N GLN A 177 18.50 1.78 9.62
CA GLN A 177 18.78 1.23 8.29
C GLN A 177 19.59 -0.07 8.39
N ARG A 178 20.67 -0.06 9.19
CA ARG A 178 21.53 -1.22 9.40
C ARG A 178 20.75 -2.41 9.96
N MET A 179 19.92 -2.19 10.97
CA MET A 179 19.09 -3.24 11.55
C MET A 179 18.06 -3.78 10.53
N THR A 180 17.40 -2.88 9.80
CA THR A 180 16.42 -3.28 8.77
C THR A 180 17.09 -4.13 7.68
N ASN A 181 18.28 -3.73 7.22
CA ASN A 181 19.04 -4.47 6.21
C ASN A 181 19.49 -5.85 6.72
N MET A 182 19.94 -5.94 7.98
CA MET A 182 20.31 -7.21 8.60
C MET A 182 19.10 -8.16 8.70
N LEU A 183 17.93 -7.65 9.07
CA LEU A 183 16.69 -8.43 9.12
C LEU A 183 16.29 -8.95 7.74
N LEU A 184 16.28 -8.09 6.73
CA LEU A 184 15.96 -8.47 5.35
C LEU A 184 16.90 -9.57 4.82
N LYS A 185 18.19 -9.51 5.17
CA LYS A 185 19.19 -10.52 4.77
C LYS A 185 19.12 -11.82 5.56
N SER A 186 18.40 -11.86 6.68
CA SER A 186 18.34 -13.03 7.56
C SER A 186 17.27 -14.05 7.20
N GLY A 187 16.41 -13.74 6.21
CA GLY A 187 15.26 -14.57 5.87
C GLY A 187 14.08 -14.43 6.84
N ALA A 188 14.10 -13.41 7.71
CA ALA A 188 12.98 -13.12 8.60
C ALA A 188 11.70 -12.80 7.82
N THR A 189 10.56 -13.27 8.34
CA THR A 189 9.25 -13.00 7.73
C THR A 189 8.90 -11.51 7.85
N ILE A 190 8.04 -11.00 6.96
CA ILE A 190 7.63 -9.59 7.00
C ILE A 190 7.01 -9.19 8.35
N ASN A 191 6.28 -10.10 9.00
CA ASN A 191 5.68 -9.87 10.30
C ASN A 191 6.74 -9.73 11.40
N GLU A 192 7.77 -10.58 11.40
CA GLU A 192 8.89 -10.49 12.34
C GLU A 192 9.73 -9.23 12.11
N ILE A 193 9.99 -8.89 10.85
CA ILE A 193 10.68 -7.64 10.48
C ILE A 193 9.89 -6.44 11.01
N ASN A 194 8.57 -6.42 10.79
CA ASN A 194 7.72 -5.33 11.25
C ASN A 194 7.60 -5.28 12.78
N ALA A 195 7.59 -6.42 13.48
CA ALA A 195 7.66 -6.45 14.94
C ALA A 195 8.89 -5.68 15.42
N VAL A 196 10.09 -5.97 14.93
CA VAL A 196 11.29 -5.20 15.32
C VAL A 196 11.19 -3.73 14.88
N ARG A 197 10.77 -3.45 13.64
CA ARG A 197 10.71 -2.08 13.09
C ARG A 197 9.74 -1.17 13.84
N LYS A 198 8.61 -1.69 14.33
CA LYS A 198 7.62 -0.92 15.13
C LYS A 198 8.24 -0.47 16.46
N HIS A 199 8.95 -1.35 17.15
CA HIS A 199 9.55 -1.07 18.47
C HIS A 199 10.79 -0.15 18.43
N ILE A 200 11.35 0.12 17.24
CA ILE A 200 12.44 1.09 17.05
C ILE A 200 12.00 2.36 16.30
N SER A 201 10.69 2.59 16.20
CA SER A 201 10.08 3.77 15.55
C SER A 201 9.36 4.65 16.58
N SER A 202 9.19 5.94 16.25
CA SER A 202 8.26 6.88 16.91
C SER A 202 7.07 7.25 16.01
N PHE A 203 6.69 6.36 15.10
CA PHE A 203 5.64 6.60 14.10
C PHE A 203 4.79 5.37 13.77
N LYS A 204 5.39 4.17 13.82
CA LYS A 204 4.79 2.91 13.37
C LYS A 204 4.10 2.20 14.54
N GLY A 205 3.26 1.20 14.24
CA GLY A 205 2.62 0.36 15.27
C GLY A 205 1.70 1.14 16.20
N GLY A 206 0.79 1.94 15.64
CA GLY A 206 -0.21 2.69 16.40
C GLY A 206 0.27 4.03 16.97
N GLN A 207 1.56 4.36 16.87
CA GLN A 207 2.12 5.58 17.46
C GLN A 207 1.63 6.87 16.79
N LEU A 208 1.24 6.84 15.51
CA LEU A 208 0.59 8.00 14.89
C LEU A 208 -0.84 8.18 15.44
N ALA A 209 -1.59 7.09 15.65
CA ALA A 209 -2.89 7.18 16.30
C ALA A 209 -2.78 7.71 17.74
N GLU A 210 -1.74 7.31 18.48
CA GLU A 210 -1.45 7.84 19.81
C GLU A 210 -1.15 9.34 19.79
N ALA A 211 -0.43 9.82 18.78
CA ALA A 211 -0.12 11.24 18.63
C ALA A 211 -1.32 12.11 18.25
N VAL A 212 -2.33 11.53 17.59
CA VAL A 212 -3.58 12.21 17.20
C VAL A 212 -4.58 12.27 18.36
N HIS A 213 -4.53 11.33 19.30
CA HIS A 213 -5.43 11.32 20.45
C HIS A 213 -5.29 12.61 21.28
N PRO A 214 -6.40 13.31 21.63
CA PRO A 214 -7.77 12.81 21.70
C PRO A 214 -8.67 13.09 20.47
N ALA A 215 -8.13 13.59 19.35
CA ALA A 215 -8.89 13.81 18.14
C ALA A 215 -9.37 12.50 17.48
N ASP A 216 -10.38 12.58 16.62
CA ASP A 216 -10.84 11.44 15.84
C ASP A 216 -9.94 11.22 14.62
N LEU A 217 -9.70 9.96 14.24
CA LEU A 217 -8.82 9.59 13.12
C LEU A 217 -9.56 8.71 12.11
N ILE A 218 -9.54 9.12 10.83
CA ILE A 218 -9.95 8.28 9.70
C ILE A 218 -8.72 8.00 8.82
N GLY A 219 -8.29 6.74 8.76
CA GLY A 219 -7.28 6.27 7.82
C GLY A 219 -7.91 5.83 6.51
N LEU A 220 -7.50 6.43 5.39
CA LEU A 220 -7.83 6.00 4.04
C LEU A 220 -6.58 5.34 3.43
N LEU A 221 -6.64 4.01 3.26
CA LEU A 221 -5.49 3.19 2.91
C LEU A 221 -5.59 2.64 1.48
N LEU A 222 -4.54 2.85 0.69
CA LEU A 222 -4.31 2.16 -0.57
C LEU A 222 -3.28 1.03 -0.36
N SER A 223 -3.76 -0.21 -0.37
CA SER A 223 -2.95 -1.38 -0.05
C SER A 223 -2.16 -1.90 -1.25
N ASP A 224 -0.85 -2.03 -1.09
CA ASP A 224 0.04 -2.79 -1.96
C ASP A 224 0.47 -4.14 -1.35
N VAL A 225 -0.22 -4.60 -0.31
CA VAL A 225 0.07 -5.84 0.42
C VAL A 225 -1.06 -6.85 0.21
N LEU A 226 -0.71 -8.11 -0.09
CA LEU A 226 -1.70 -9.16 -0.27
C LEU A 226 -2.50 -9.40 1.01
N GLY A 227 -3.83 -9.53 0.84
CA GLY A 227 -4.77 -9.72 1.95
C GLY A 227 -5.07 -8.47 2.77
N ASP A 228 -4.46 -7.33 2.43
CA ASP A 228 -4.68 -6.03 3.09
C ASP A 228 -4.53 -6.01 4.63
N PRO A 229 -3.55 -6.71 5.24
CA PRO A 229 -3.35 -6.65 6.69
C PRO A 229 -2.94 -5.24 7.12
N LEU A 230 -3.82 -4.57 7.86
CA LEU A 230 -3.68 -3.16 8.22
C LEU A 230 -2.39 -2.86 9.01
N ASP A 231 -1.94 -3.81 9.84
CA ASP A 231 -0.73 -3.68 10.66
C ASP A 231 0.57 -3.81 9.84
N VAL A 232 0.49 -4.32 8.61
CA VAL A 232 1.60 -4.43 7.67
C VAL A 232 1.66 -3.22 6.74
N ILE A 233 0.50 -2.69 6.30
CA ILE A 233 0.42 -1.51 5.43
C ILE A 233 1.12 -0.33 6.12
N ALA A 234 2.21 0.15 5.51
CA ALA A 234 3.11 1.16 6.09
C ALA A 234 3.59 0.86 7.53
N SER A 235 3.58 -0.42 7.95
CA SER A 235 3.83 -0.87 9.32
C SER A 235 2.82 -0.34 10.36
N GLY A 236 1.56 -0.16 9.95
CA GLY A 236 0.41 0.09 10.82
C GLY A 236 0.53 1.30 11.74
N PRO A 237 0.84 2.52 11.25
CA PRO A 237 1.01 3.70 12.11
C PRO A 237 -0.27 4.07 12.87
N THR A 238 -1.45 3.69 12.35
CA THR A 238 -2.77 3.99 12.90
C THR A 238 -3.51 2.74 13.42
N VAL A 239 -2.78 1.64 13.66
CA VAL A 239 -3.35 0.30 13.95
C VAL A 239 -2.66 -0.27 15.19
N PRO A 240 -3.37 -1.00 16.06
CA PRO A 240 -2.75 -1.64 17.22
C PRO A 240 -1.66 -2.62 16.83
N ASP A 241 -0.60 -2.66 17.64
CA ASP A 241 0.51 -3.59 17.47
C ASP A 241 0.38 -4.76 18.45
N SER A 242 0.21 -5.99 17.94
CA SER A 242 0.13 -7.20 18.76
C SER A 242 1.48 -7.67 19.31
N SER A 243 2.59 -7.26 18.70
CA SER A 243 3.94 -7.66 19.12
C SER A 243 4.46 -6.81 20.28
N THR A 244 5.48 -7.29 20.99
CA THR A 244 6.08 -6.63 22.14
C THR A 244 7.58 -6.39 21.97
N PHE A 245 8.17 -5.58 22.84
CA PHE A 245 9.63 -5.46 22.96
C PHE A 245 10.30 -6.82 23.19
N GLY A 246 9.65 -7.71 23.96
CA GLY A 246 10.11 -9.07 24.20
C GLY A 246 10.14 -9.92 22.92
N ASP A 247 9.12 -9.79 22.08
CA ASP A 247 9.08 -10.46 20.77
C ASP A 247 10.19 -9.94 19.86
N ALA A 248 10.40 -8.63 19.80
CA ALA A 248 11.47 -8.02 19.01
C ALA A 248 12.85 -8.54 19.42
N ILE A 249 13.14 -8.64 20.74
CA ILE A 249 14.38 -9.23 21.25
C ILE A 249 14.49 -10.71 20.84
N SER A 250 13.41 -11.46 21.01
CA SER A 250 13.36 -12.90 20.70
C SER A 250 13.61 -13.19 19.21
N ILE A 251 13.05 -12.36 18.32
CA ILE A 251 13.29 -12.40 16.88
C ILE A 251 14.77 -12.15 16.59
N LEU A 252 15.36 -11.08 17.14
CA LEU A 252 16.77 -10.79 16.91
C LEU A 252 17.69 -11.92 17.40
N ARG A 253 17.36 -12.60 18.49
CA ARG A 253 18.09 -13.78 18.97
C ARG A 253 17.92 -14.98 18.04
N ARG A 254 16.69 -15.28 17.62
CA ARG A 254 16.36 -16.40 16.71
C ARG A 254 17.18 -16.36 15.43
N TYR A 255 17.37 -15.17 14.86
CA TYR A 255 18.15 -14.98 13.63
C TYR A 255 19.65 -14.71 13.87
N GLY A 256 20.16 -14.84 15.11
CA GLY A 256 21.56 -14.59 15.43
C GLY A 256 22.01 -13.14 15.18
N LEU A 257 21.07 -12.20 15.24
CA LEU A 257 21.29 -10.77 14.97
C LEU A 257 21.49 -9.96 16.25
N TRP A 258 21.05 -10.46 17.41
CA TRP A 258 21.08 -9.72 18.69
C TRP A 258 22.47 -9.15 19.01
N ASP A 259 23.51 -9.97 18.98
CA ASP A 259 24.86 -9.50 19.36
C ASP A 259 25.42 -8.48 18.37
N LYS A 260 25.03 -8.61 17.10
CA LYS A 260 25.41 -7.73 15.98
C LYS A 260 24.57 -6.45 15.90
N ALA A 261 23.45 -6.38 16.61
CA ALA A 261 22.55 -5.24 16.57
C ALA A 261 23.23 -3.97 17.13
N PRO A 262 22.95 -2.78 16.58
CA PRO A 262 23.42 -1.51 17.13
C PRO A 262 23.17 -1.36 18.63
N LYS A 263 24.09 -0.66 19.32
CA LYS A 263 23.99 -0.44 20.78
C LYS A 263 22.73 0.35 21.14
N SER A 264 22.38 1.36 20.35
CA SER A 264 21.16 2.17 20.49
C SER A 264 19.90 1.29 20.48
N ILE A 265 19.78 0.41 19.49
CA ILE A 265 18.65 -0.51 19.34
C ILE A 265 18.57 -1.50 20.50
N LYS A 266 19.69 -2.12 20.87
CA LYS A 266 19.71 -3.03 22.04
C LYS A 266 19.26 -2.32 23.30
N LYS A 267 19.75 -1.10 23.54
CA LYS A 267 19.36 -0.27 24.68
C LYS A 267 17.85 -0.01 24.66
N THR A 268 17.31 0.51 23.55
CA THR A 268 15.87 0.80 23.43
C THR A 268 15.00 -0.44 23.66
N LEU A 269 15.37 -1.59 23.09
CA LEU A 269 14.60 -2.82 23.26
C LEU A 269 14.67 -3.35 24.69
N LEU A 270 15.85 -3.30 25.34
CA LEU A 270 16.01 -3.70 26.74
C LEU A 270 15.27 -2.76 27.70
N ASP A 271 15.34 -1.45 27.45
CA ASP A 271 14.65 -0.44 28.25
C ASP A 271 13.13 -0.57 28.12
N GLY A 272 12.63 -0.89 26.92
CA GLY A 272 11.23 -1.24 26.68
C GLY A 272 10.80 -2.52 27.38
N ALA A 273 11.59 -3.59 27.27
CA ALA A 273 11.31 -4.86 27.96
C ALA A 273 11.36 -4.72 29.51
N ALA A 274 12.13 -3.74 30.02
CA ALA A 274 12.18 -3.40 31.44
C ALA A 274 11.09 -2.39 31.86
N GLY A 275 10.19 -1.97 30.97
CA GLY A 275 9.09 -1.04 31.26
C GLY A 275 9.50 0.43 31.40
N ARG A 276 10.72 0.81 31.03
CA ARG A 276 11.18 2.21 31.08
C ARG A 276 10.74 3.03 29.87
N ILE A 277 10.44 2.34 28.77
CA ILE A 277 9.85 2.92 27.56
C ILE A 277 8.47 2.27 27.40
N PRO A 278 7.40 3.05 27.20
CA PRO A 278 6.08 2.48 26.99
C PRO A 278 6.07 1.62 25.73
N GLU A 279 5.27 0.57 25.80
CA GLU A 279 5.04 -0.34 24.70
C GLU A 279 4.28 0.33 23.55
N THR A 280 4.40 -0.17 22.32
CA THR A 280 3.54 0.27 21.20
C THR A 280 2.06 0.05 21.57
N PRO A 281 1.16 0.99 21.20
CA PRO A 281 -0.25 0.89 21.57
C PRO A 281 -0.90 -0.45 21.19
N LYS A 282 -1.49 -1.11 22.19
CA LYS A 282 -2.12 -2.42 22.06
C LYS A 282 -3.59 -2.32 21.71
N ARG A 283 -4.18 -3.42 21.25
CA ARG A 283 -5.59 -3.50 20.82
C ARG A 283 -6.60 -2.99 21.86
N GLY A 284 -6.30 -3.14 23.16
CA GLY A 284 -7.15 -2.66 24.25
C GLY A 284 -6.90 -1.20 24.66
N ASN A 285 -6.04 -0.46 23.96
CA ASN A 285 -5.79 0.95 24.26
C ASN A 285 -7.00 1.80 23.79
N PRO A 286 -7.61 2.62 24.66
CA PRO A 286 -8.77 3.46 24.33
C PRO A 286 -8.58 4.39 23.13
N ILE A 287 -7.34 4.75 22.76
CA ILE A 287 -7.08 5.58 21.58
C ILE A 287 -7.73 5.01 20.31
N PHE A 288 -7.84 3.68 20.21
CA PHE A 288 -8.38 3.02 19.02
C PHE A 288 -9.90 3.07 18.91
N GLU A 289 -10.61 3.50 19.96
CA GLU A 289 -12.06 3.72 19.91
C GLU A 289 -12.42 4.88 18.97
N ARG A 290 -11.48 5.83 18.80
CA ARG A 290 -11.60 7.01 17.92
C ARG A 290 -10.93 6.84 16.56
N VAL A 291 -10.49 5.62 16.23
CA VAL A 291 -9.74 5.35 15.00
C VAL A 291 -10.54 4.44 14.07
N LYS A 292 -10.78 4.92 12.84
CA LYS A 292 -11.37 4.14 11.75
C LYS A 292 -10.40 4.03 10.59
N ASN A 293 -9.96 2.82 10.27
CA ASN A 293 -9.15 2.55 9.07
C ASN A 293 -10.02 1.91 7.98
N ILE A 294 -9.92 2.41 6.74
CA ILE A 294 -10.70 1.98 5.58
C ILE A 294 -9.75 1.73 4.41
N VAL A 295 -9.72 0.49 3.90
CA VAL A 295 -8.98 0.16 2.68
C VAL A 295 -9.80 0.56 1.47
N ILE A 296 -9.42 1.66 0.83
CA ILE A 296 -10.15 2.24 -0.30
C ILE A 296 -9.69 1.66 -1.65
N GLY A 297 -8.55 0.96 -1.69
CA GLY A 297 -8.13 0.25 -2.89
C GLY A 297 -7.07 -0.80 -2.61
N ASN A 298 -7.09 -1.84 -3.43
CA ASN A 298 -6.23 -3.02 -3.31
C ASN A 298 -6.16 -3.79 -4.64
N ASN A 299 -5.36 -4.85 -4.66
CA ASN A 299 -5.24 -5.76 -5.81
C ASN A 299 -6.58 -6.42 -6.22
N ARG A 300 -7.45 -6.72 -5.25
CA ARG A 300 -8.75 -7.34 -5.54
C ARG A 300 -9.64 -6.40 -6.35
N LEU A 301 -9.62 -5.10 -6.06
CA LEU A 301 -10.35 -4.09 -6.83
C LEU A 301 -9.90 -4.07 -8.29
N ALA A 302 -8.59 -4.10 -8.55
CA ALA A 302 -8.04 -4.19 -9.91
C ALA A 302 -8.52 -5.45 -10.64
N CYS A 303 -8.45 -6.61 -9.98
CA CYS A 303 -8.91 -7.88 -10.55
C CYS A 303 -10.40 -7.85 -10.90
N MET A 304 -11.23 -7.31 -10.02
CA MET A 304 -12.67 -7.22 -10.25
C MET A 304 -13.02 -6.26 -11.39
N ALA A 305 -12.24 -5.19 -11.58
CA ALA A 305 -12.39 -4.28 -12.71
C ALA A 305 -12.05 -4.97 -14.04
N SER A 306 -10.92 -5.69 -14.09
CA SER A 306 -10.58 -6.52 -15.27
C SER A 306 -11.63 -7.57 -15.56
N LEU A 307 -12.14 -8.26 -14.52
CA LEU A 307 -13.17 -9.28 -14.67
C LEU A 307 -14.46 -8.70 -15.27
N ARG A 308 -14.89 -7.53 -14.77
CA ARG A 308 -16.06 -6.82 -15.32
C ARG A 308 -15.84 -6.46 -16.78
N ARG A 309 -14.65 -5.92 -17.10
CA ARG A 309 -14.32 -5.54 -18.49
C ARG A 309 -14.34 -6.73 -19.45
N ILE A 310 -13.85 -7.88 -19.02
CA ILE A 310 -13.92 -9.12 -19.81
C ILE A 310 -15.38 -9.53 -20.07
N LYS A 311 -16.25 -9.44 -19.06
CA LYS A 311 -17.69 -9.76 -19.21
C LYS A 311 -18.40 -8.81 -20.18
N GLU A 312 -18.09 -7.51 -20.13
CA GLU A 312 -18.64 -6.50 -21.05
C GLU A 312 -18.29 -6.78 -22.52
N GLU A 313 -17.15 -7.45 -22.77
CA GLU A 313 -16.72 -7.87 -24.11
C GLU A 313 -17.37 -9.20 -24.55
N GLY A 314 -18.31 -9.75 -23.76
CA GLY A 314 -19.10 -10.94 -24.09
C GLY A 314 -18.43 -12.28 -23.74
N LEU A 315 -17.38 -12.29 -22.93
CA LEU A 315 -16.69 -13.51 -22.51
C LEU A 315 -17.24 -14.05 -21.18
N ASN A 316 -17.27 -15.38 -21.05
CA ASN A 316 -17.35 -16.02 -19.75
C ASN A 316 -16.10 -15.65 -18.95
N ALA A 317 -16.26 -15.20 -17.71
CA ALA A 317 -15.14 -14.68 -16.93
C ALA A 317 -15.01 -15.39 -15.58
N LEU A 318 -13.82 -15.91 -15.29
CA LEU A 318 -13.49 -16.56 -14.02
C LEU A 318 -12.48 -15.73 -13.24
N PHE A 319 -12.82 -15.36 -12.01
CA PHE A 319 -11.87 -14.84 -11.04
C PHE A 319 -11.31 -16.01 -10.24
N LEU A 320 -10.01 -16.29 -10.39
CA LEU A 320 -9.35 -17.39 -9.68
C LEU A 320 -8.98 -17.00 -8.25
N THR A 321 -8.23 -15.91 -8.09
CA THR A 321 -7.71 -15.48 -6.77
C THR A 321 -7.13 -14.07 -6.85
N SER A 322 -7.09 -13.38 -5.71
CA SER A 322 -6.28 -12.17 -5.48
C SER A 322 -5.08 -12.42 -4.55
N PHE A 323 -4.82 -13.69 -4.22
CA PHE A 323 -3.78 -14.19 -3.32
C PHE A 323 -2.78 -15.09 -4.05
N MET A 324 -2.57 -14.86 -5.35
CA MET A 324 -1.59 -15.64 -6.09
C MET A 324 -0.18 -15.34 -5.59
N GLU A 325 0.51 -16.35 -5.07
CA GLU A 325 1.87 -16.25 -4.57
C GLU A 325 2.71 -17.44 -5.08
N GLY A 326 4.02 -17.30 -5.03
CA GLY A 326 4.96 -18.35 -5.42
C GLY A 326 5.89 -17.95 -6.56
N GLU A 327 6.68 -18.92 -7.02
CA GLU A 327 7.70 -18.70 -8.05
C GLU A 327 7.05 -18.46 -9.42
N ALA A 328 7.40 -17.34 -10.05
CA ALA A 328 6.79 -16.84 -11.27
C ALA A 328 6.76 -17.87 -12.42
N ARG A 329 7.85 -18.63 -12.63
CA ARG A 329 7.90 -19.67 -13.66
C ARG A 329 6.87 -20.77 -13.44
N HIS A 330 6.66 -21.21 -12.20
CA HIS A 330 5.69 -22.26 -11.91
C HIS A 330 4.26 -21.78 -12.16
N ILE A 331 3.96 -20.56 -11.72
CA ILE A 331 2.68 -19.91 -11.99
C ILE A 331 2.43 -19.75 -13.50
N GLY A 332 3.45 -19.35 -14.27
CA GLY A 332 3.36 -19.31 -15.74
C GLY A 332 3.01 -20.66 -16.35
N THR A 333 3.71 -21.73 -15.95
CA THR A 333 3.37 -23.08 -16.46
C THR A 333 1.96 -23.53 -16.09
N PHE A 334 1.46 -23.15 -14.91
CA PHE A 334 0.09 -23.43 -14.49
C PHE A 334 -0.93 -22.72 -15.38
N PHE A 335 -0.74 -21.43 -15.69
CA PHE A 335 -1.62 -20.71 -16.63
C PHE A 335 -1.58 -21.27 -18.04
N GLY A 336 -0.41 -21.70 -18.53
CA GLY A 336 -0.29 -22.37 -19.82
C GLY A 336 -1.07 -23.70 -19.86
N ALA A 337 -0.96 -24.51 -18.80
CA ALA A 337 -1.75 -25.74 -18.66
C ALA A 337 -3.27 -25.46 -18.61
N LEU A 338 -3.68 -24.42 -17.89
CA LEU A 338 -5.08 -24.00 -17.82
C LEU A 338 -5.62 -23.54 -19.17
N GLY A 339 -4.81 -22.82 -19.96
CA GLY A 339 -5.15 -22.44 -21.33
C GLY A 339 -5.34 -23.65 -22.25
N ARG A 340 -4.46 -24.65 -22.16
CA ARG A 340 -4.61 -25.92 -22.90
C ARG A 340 -5.88 -26.68 -22.50
N GLU A 341 -6.20 -26.75 -21.21
CA GLU A 341 -7.42 -27.41 -20.72
C GLU A 341 -8.69 -26.72 -21.24
N LEU A 342 -8.72 -25.38 -21.26
CA LEU A 342 -9.82 -24.61 -21.84
C LEU A 342 -10.05 -24.96 -23.31
N ILE A 343 -8.98 -25.08 -24.10
CA ILE A 343 -9.05 -25.46 -25.52
C ILE A 343 -9.53 -26.90 -25.68
N ALA A 344 -9.05 -27.82 -24.83
CA ALA A 344 -9.36 -29.24 -24.94
C ALA A 344 -10.78 -29.60 -24.48
N SER A 345 -11.30 -28.95 -23.43
CA SER A 345 -12.50 -29.42 -22.74
C SER A 345 -13.53 -28.35 -22.40
N ASN A 346 -13.28 -27.06 -22.70
CA ASN A 346 -14.13 -25.94 -22.27
C ASN A 346 -14.34 -25.88 -20.75
N LYS A 347 -13.33 -26.30 -19.98
CA LYS A 347 -13.28 -26.21 -18.52
C LYS A 347 -12.10 -25.36 -18.06
N PRO A 348 -12.17 -24.72 -16.88
CA PRO A 348 -13.26 -24.75 -15.89
C PRO A 348 -14.48 -23.90 -16.27
N ILE A 349 -14.40 -23.12 -17.34
CA ILE A 349 -15.50 -22.29 -17.85
C ILE A 349 -15.62 -22.42 -19.38
N PRO A 350 -16.83 -22.30 -19.95
CA PRO A 350 -17.03 -22.47 -21.38
C PRO A 350 -16.40 -21.34 -22.20
N SER A 351 -15.91 -21.67 -23.39
CA SER A 351 -15.47 -20.68 -24.38
C SER A 351 -16.66 -19.86 -24.92
N PRO A 352 -16.47 -18.57 -25.28
CA PRO A 352 -15.23 -17.80 -25.15
C PRO A 352 -14.98 -17.39 -23.69
N ALA A 353 -13.76 -17.58 -23.21
CA ALA A 353 -13.40 -17.51 -21.80
C ALA A 353 -12.28 -16.50 -21.52
N GLY A 354 -12.35 -15.84 -20.36
CA GLY A 354 -11.29 -15.00 -19.81
C GLY A 354 -11.08 -15.31 -18.33
N ILE A 355 -9.81 -15.36 -17.91
CA ILE A 355 -9.44 -15.73 -16.54
C ILE A 355 -8.66 -14.57 -15.93
N VAL A 356 -9.04 -14.17 -14.71
CA VAL A 356 -8.35 -13.13 -13.94
C VAL A 356 -7.79 -13.73 -12.67
N ALA A 357 -6.51 -13.49 -12.43
CA ALA A 357 -5.85 -13.74 -11.17
C ALA A 357 -4.95 -12.55 -10.85
N GLY A 358 -4.87 -12.21 -9.57
CA GLY A 358 -3.95 -11.21 -9.06
C GLY A 358 -3.18 -11.75 -7.87
N GLY A 359 -2.03 -11.15 -7.63
CA GLY A 359 -1.17 -11.51 -6.53
C GLY A 359 0.24 -10.95 -6.72
N GLU A 360 1.19 -11.49 -5.99
CA GLU A 360 2.58 -11.04 -5.95
C GLU A 360 3.50 -12.27 -6.02
N THR A 361 4.01 -12.58 -7.21
CA THR A 361 4.96 -13.68 -7.40
C THR A 361 6.40 -13.24 -7.16
N THR A 362 7.27 -14.20 -6.89
CA THR A 362 8.70 -13.99 -6.70
C THR A 362 9.51 -14.59 -7.84
N VAL A 363 10.74 -14.09 -8.00
CA VAL A 363 11.74 -14.66 -8.89
C VAL A 363 12.97 -15.01 -8.07
N THR A 364 13.33 -16.29 -8.06
CA THR A 364 14.64 -16.72 -7.56
C THR A 364 15.69 -16.42 -8.62
N VAL A 365 16.42 -15.31 -8.44
CA VAL A 365 17.42 -14.84 -9.40
C VAL A 365 18.66 -15.75 -9.36
N THR A 366 18.88 -16.49 -10.44
CA THR A 366 20.03 -17.40 -10.59
C THR A 366 20.99 -17.00 -11.71
N GLY A 367 20.70 -15.93 -12.46
CA GLY A 367 21.49 -15.49 -13.61
C GLY A 367 21.62 -13.97 -13.69
N SER A 368 22.28 -13.49 -14.73
CA SER A 368 22.58 -12.06 -14.96
C SER A 368 21.70 -11.40 -16.04
N GLY A 369 20.60 -12.05 -16.40
CA GLY A 369 19.65 -11.52 -17.38
C GLY A 369 18.85 -10.32 -16.84
N VAL A 370 18.07 -9.69 -17.73
CA VAL A 370 17.15 -8.62 -17.38
C VAL A 370 15.72 -9.12 -17.54
N GLY A 371 14.89 -8.90 -16.53
CA GLY A 371 13.49 -9.32 -16.55
C GLY A 371 12.76 -9.01 -15.25
N GLY A 372 11.64 -9.66 -15.04
CA GLY A 372 10.87 -9.56 -13.80
C GLY A 372 9.75 -10.57 -13.73
N ARG A 373 9.13 -10.71 -12.56
CA ARG A 373 8.12 -11.74 -12.24
C ARG A 373 7.01 -11.88 -13.28
N ASN A 374 6.42 -10.78 -13.76
CA ASN A 374 5.33 -10.83 -14.74
C ASN A 374 5.82 -11.24 -16.14
N GLN A 375 7.06 -10.89 -16.48
CA GLN A 375 7.68 -11.31 -17.75
C GLN A 375 8.01 -12.81 -17.71
N GLU A 376 8.45 -13.33 -16.57
CA GLU A 376 8.72 -14.76 -16.38
C GLU A 376 7.43 -15.59 -16.38
N ILE A 377 6.33 -15.10 -15.81
CA ILE A 377 5.00 -15.72 -15.96
C ILE A 377 4.64 -15.80 -17.45
N ALA A 378 4.71 -14.69 -18.17
CA ALA A 378 4.32 -14.64 -19.58
C ALA A 378 5.18 -15.57 -20.46
N LEU A 379 6.50 -15.55 -20.27
CA LEU A 379 7.43 -16.42 -20.99
C LEU A 379 7.19 -17.89 -20.65
N SER A 380 7.07 -18.23 -19.36
CA SER A 380 6.88 -19.61 -18.95
C SER A 380 5.51 -20.17 -19.34
N ALA A 381 4.48 -19.33 -19.44
CA ALA A 381 3.19 -19.70 -20.00
C ALA A 381 3.31 -19.97 -21.51
N ALA A 382 4.01 -19.13 -22.27
CA ALA A 382 4.17 -19.29 -23.73
C ALA A 382 4.97 -20.54 -24.14
N LEU A 383 5.76 -21.12 -23.22
CA LEU A 383 6.49 -22.39 -23.43
C LEU A 383 5.60 -23.63 -23.21
N LYS A 384 4.36 -23.45 -22.78
CA LYS A 384 3.33 -24.49 -22.68
C LYS A 384 2.27 -24.17 -23.72
#